data_AF-A0A9E5MEB1-F1
#
_entry.id   AF-A0A9E5MEB1-F1
#
_cell.length_a   1.000
_cell.length_b   1.000
_cell.length_c   1.000
_cell.angle_alpha   90.00
_cell.angle_beta   90.00
_cell.angle_gamma   90.00
#
_symmetry.space_group_name_H-M   'P 1'
#
loop_
_entity.id
_entity.type
_entity.pdbx_description
1 polymer ?
#
loop_
_entity_poly.entity_id
_entity_poly.type
_entity_poly.pdbx_seq_one_letter_code
_entity_poly.pdbx_strand_id
1 'polypeptide(L)'
;MAENILETARRKAGLTQLELSLRAATSRPTLSAYESGRKSPTLDTAERILRVAGFALALDRVPEFRKVRTGRGRPFYVADSLWRLPLEDSLAKVQLPLSVNWSDPGRNFNLSERRQRSRCYEIVLREGMPRDIATYVDGALLVDLWDDLVLPRELRREWSLTLTAALST
;
A
#
# COMPACT_ATOMS: atom_id res chain seq x y z
N MET A 1 5.95 -17.09 4.66
CA MET A 1 7.04 -16.93 3.70
C MET A 1 6.60 -15.86 2.71
N ALA A 2 7.40 -14.81 2.49
CA ALA A 2 7.05 -13.80 1.50
C ALA A 2 6.97 -14.46 0.12
N GLU A 3 5.89 -14.20 -0.61
CA GLU A 3 5.73 -14.71 -1.99
C GLU A 3 6.83 -14.09 -2.86
N ASN A 4 7.49 -14.91 -3.69
CA ASN A 4 8.55 -14.42 -4.56
C ASN A 4 7.96 -13.59 -5.70
N ILE A 5 8.52 -12.41 -5.99
CA ILE A 5 8.02 -11.50 -7.03
C ILE A 5 7.88 -12.17 -8.41
N LEU A 6 8.76 -13.12 -8.76
CA LEU A 6 8.69 -13.85 -10.02
C LEU A 6 7.52 -14.84 -10.04
N GLU A 7 7.26 -15.50 -8.91
CA GLU A 7 6.13 -16.40 -8.75
C GLU A 7 4.80 -15.62 -8.81
N THR A 8 4.72 -14.50 -8.09
CA THR A 8 3.55 -13.61 -8.10
C THR A 8 3.27 -13.10 -9.51
N ALA A 9 4.28 -12.60 -10.24
CA ALA A 9 4.13 -12.13 -11.61
C ALA A 9 3.65 -13.25 -12.55
N ARG A 10 4.24 -14.45 -12.44
CA ARG A 10 3.84 -15.61 -13.23
C ARG A 10 2.38 -15.98 -13.01
N ARG A 11 1.94 -16.03 -11.75
CA ARG A 11 0.56 -16.36 -11.37
C ARG A 11 -0.42 -15.31 -11.88
N LYS A 12 -0.11 -14.02 -11.72
CA LYS A 12 -0.96 -12.93 -12.24
C LYS A 12 -1.04 -12.92 -13.78
N ALA A 13 0.01 -13.36 -14.46
CA ALA A 13 0.01 -13.55 -15.91
C ALA A 13 -0.71 -14.83 -16.39
N GLY A 14 -1.16 -15.70 -15.48
CA GLY A 14 -1.78 -16.99 -15.82
C GLY A 14 -0.82 -18.00 -16.47
N LEU A 15 0.49 -17.89 -16.23
CA LEU A 15 1.51 -18.73 -16.87
C LEU A 15 1.94 -19.90 -15.97
N THR A 16 2.28 -21.02 -16.58
CA THR A 16 3.02 -22.11 -15.92
C THR A 16 4.51 -21.80 -15.84
N GLN A 17 5.24 -22.50 -14.96
CA GLN A 17 6.72 -22.36 -14.90
C GLN A 17 7.38 -22.71 -16.24
N LEU A 18 6.82 -23.68 -16.98
CA LEU A 18 7.35 -24.08 -18.28
C LEU A 18 7.19 -22.92 -19.28
N GLU A 19 5.99 -22.37 -19.41
CA GLU A 19 5.71 -21.29 -20.36
C GLU A 19 6.54 -20.04 -20.07
N LEU A 20 6.61 -19.61 -18.80
CA LEU A 20 7.42 -18.45 -18.45
C LEU A 20 8.91 -18.71 -18.70
N SER A 21 9.41 -19.91 -18.40
CA SER A 21 10.82 -20.24 -18.63
C SER A 21 11.20 -20.18 -20.12
N LEU A 22 10.32 -20.69 -21.00
CA LEU A 22 10.51 -20.64 -22.45
C LEU A 22 10.52 -19.19 -22.95
N ARG A 23 9.52 -18.39 -22.56
CA ARG A 23 9.44 -16.99 -23.01
C ARG A 23 10.60 -16.15 -22.47
N ALA A 24 11.05 -16.44 -21.25
CA ALA A 24 12.15 -15.76 -20.60
C ALA A 24 13.49 -16.49 -20.78
N ALA A 25 13.71 -17.20 -21.90
CA ALA A 25 15.00 -17.79 -22.28
C ALA A 25 15.79 -18.39 -21.10
N THR A 26 15.11 -19.14 -20.23
CA THR A 26 15.68 -19.78 -19.04
C THR A 26 15.15 -21.21 -18.93
N SER A 27 15.73 -22.02 -18.06
CA SER A 27 15.25 -23.39 -17.85
C SER A 27 14.15 -23.44 -16.79
N ARG A 28 13.18 -24.36 -16.93
CA ARG A 28 12.15 -24.61 -15.90
C ARG A 28 12.77 -24.91 -14.51
N PRO A 29 13.80 -25.76 -14.37
CA PRO A 29 14.48 -25.95 -13.08
C PRO A 29 15.12 -24.68 -12.52
N THR A 30 15.70 -23.84 -13.38
CA THR A 30 16.28 -22.54 -12.96
C THR A 30 15.19 -21.61 -12.45
N LEU A 31 14.09 -21.45 -13.18
CA LEU A 31 12.96 -20.64 -12.76
C LEU A 31 12.36 -21.16 -11.44
N SER A 32 12.18 -22.47 -11.30
CA SER A 32 11.70 -23.09 -10.06
C SER A 32 12.62 -22.80 -8.88
N ALA A 33 13.94 -22.83 -9.07
CA ALA A 33 14.91 -22.50 -8.03
C ALA A 33 14.88 -21.00 -7.66
N TYR A 34 14.60 -20.12 -8.63
CA TYR A 34 14.36 -18.71 -8.34
C TYR A 34 13.08 -18.51 -7.53
N GLU A 35 11.95 -19.05 -7.99
CA GLU A 35 10.65 -18.91 -7.30
C GLU A 35 10.70 -19.44 -5.86
N SER A 36 11.39 -20.56 -5.63
CA SER A 36 11.54 -21.13 -4.28
C SER A 36 12.63 -20.45 -3.43
N GLY A 37 13.32 -19.42 -3.94
CA GLY A 37 14.41 -18.73 -3.26
C GLY A 37 15.69 -19.55 -3.07
N ARG A 38 15.81 -20.72 -3.70
CA ARG A 38 17.04 -21.55 -3.66
C ARG A 38 18.19 -20.94 -4.44
N LYS A 39 17.87 -20.12 -5.44
CA LYS A 39 18.82 -19.29 -6.18
C LYS A 39 18.26 -17.87 -6.26
N SER A 40 19.14 -16.88 -6.22
CA SER A 40 18.78 -15.49 -6.50
C SER A 40 19.16 -15.15 -7.94
N PRO A 41 18.22 -14.70 -8.78
CA PRO A 41 18.56 -14.17 -10.10
C PRO A 41 19.34 -12.85 -9.95
N THR A 42 20.13 -12.49 -10.97
CA THR A 42 20.62 -11.10 -11.08
C THR A 42 19.44 -10.16 -11.33
N LEU A 43 19.62 -8.87 -11.05
CA LEU A 43 18.57 -7.87 -11.30
C LEU A 43 18.14 -7.88 -12.78
N ASP A 44 19.09 -7.91 -13.72
CA ASP A 44 18.83 -8.03 -15.15
C ASP A 44 17.99 -9.27 -15.51
N THR A 45 18.32 -10.42 -14.91
CA THR A 45 17.56 -11.66 -15.13
C THR A 45 16.13 -11.53 -14.59
N ALA A 46 15.96 -10.96 -13.40
CA ALA A 46 14.65 -10.76 -12.79
C ALA A 46 13.79 -9.80 -13.63
N GLU A 47 14.34 -8.64 -14.02
CA GLU A 47 13.66 -7.66 -14.87
C GLU A 47 13.23 -8.26 -16.21
N ARG A 48 14.10 -9.04 -16.84
CA ARG A 48 13.79 -9.71 -18.11
C ARG A 48 12.66 -10.73 -17.96
N ILE A 49 12.66 -11.53 -16.89
CA ILE A 49 11.58 -12.49 -16.60
C ILE A 49 10.25 -11.75 -16.35
N LEU A 50 10.28 -10.69 -15.52
CA LEU A 50 9.10 -9.87 -15.21
C LEU A 50 8.52 -9.22 -16.46
N ARG A 51 9.37 -8.63 -17.31
CA ARG A 51 8.95 -7.94 -18.55
C ARG A 51 8.20 -8.88 -19.49
N VAL A 52 8.70 -10.11 -19.63
CA VAL A 52 8.06 -11.15 -20.46
C VAL A 52 6.74 -11.65 -19.86
N ALA A 53 6.58 -11.60 -18.54
CA ALA A 53 5.32 -11.84 -17.86
C ALA A 53 4.35 -10.64 -17.92
N GLY A 54 4.73 -9.52 -18.54
CA GLY A 54 3.91 -8.31 -18.64
C GLY A 54 4.02 -7.38 -17.43
N PHE A 55 5.05 -7.54 -16.59
CA PHE A 55 5.29 -6.74 -15.40
C PHE A 55 6.58 -5.92 -15.52
N ALA A 56 6.62 -4.78 -14.85
CA ALA A 56 7.84 -4.00 -14.65
C ALA A 56 8.24 -4.04 -13.18
N LEU A 57 9.54 -3.94 -12.90
CA LEU A 57 10.03 -3.70 -11.55
C LEU A 57 9.95 -2.21 -11.27
N ALA A 58 9.27 -1.83 -10.19
CA ALA A 58 9.14 -0.45 -9.74
C ALA A 58 9.67 -0.30 -8.32
N LEU A 59 10.12 0.91 -7.99
CA LEU A 59 10.50 1.28 -6.63
C LEU A 59 9.33 2.01 -5.99
N ASP A 60 8.83 1.48 -4.89
CA ASP A 60 7.85 2.15 -4.04
C ASP A 60 8.53 2.71 -2.80
N ARG A 61 8.05 3.87 -2.35
CA ARG A 61 8.51 4.46 -1.09
C ARG A 61 7.81 3.79 0.08
N VAL A 62 8.59 3.30 1.03
CA VAL A 62 8.08 2.77 2.30
C VAL A 62 7.97 3.93 3.29
N PRO A 63 6.76 4.30 3.75
CA PRO A 63 6.59 5.42 4.65
C PRO A 63 7.12 5.11 6.04
N GLU A 64 7.88 6.05 6.61
CA GLU A 64 8.20 6.04 8.04
C GLU A 64 7.19 6.91 8.80
N PHE A 65 6.79 6.44 9.98
CA PHE A 65 5.81 7.14 10.80
C PHE A 65 6.43 7.71 12.05
N ARG A 66 6.24 9.00 12.27
CA ARG A 66 6.55 9.65 13.55
C ARG A 66 5.30 9.77 14.41
N LYS A 67 5.49 9.65 15.72
CA LYS A 67 4.45 9.91 16.72
C LYS A 67 4.44 11.39 17.09
N VAL A 68 3.29 12.04 16.96
CA VAL A 68 3.09 13.43 17.35
C VAL A 68 2.34 13.47 18.67
N ARG A 69 2.94 14.08 19.69
CA ARG A 69 2.28 14.33 20.97
C ARG A 69 1.57 15.67 20.89
N THR A 70 0.31 15.69 21.31
CA THR A 70 -0.48 16.91 21.42
C THR A 70 -0.54 17.31 22.90
N GLY A 71 -0.68 18.61 23.18
CA GLY A 71 -0.62 19.11 24.57
C GLY A 71 -1.80 18.65 25.45
N ARG A 72 -2.95 18.32 24.85
CA ARG A 72 -4.18 17.90 25.57
C ARG A 72 -4.92 16.71 24.94
N GLY A 73 -4.44 16.15 23.83
CA GLY A 73 -5.12 15.10 23.08
C GLY A 73 -4.36 13.77 23.06
N ARG A 74 -4.98 12.77 22.44
CA ARG A 74 -4.28 11.51 22.13
C ARG A 74 -3.16 11.79 21.12
N PRO A 75 -2.01 11.12 21.23
CA PRO A 75 -0.99 11.19 20.19
C PRO A 75 -1.51 10.55 18.91
N PHE A 76 -1.09 11.08 17.77
CA PHE A 76 -1.39 10.55 16.43
C PHE A 76 -0.09 10.30 15.65
N TYR A 77 -0.20 9.65 14.50
CA TYR A 77 0.95 9.33 13.65
C TYR A 77 0.86 10.05 12.31
N VAL A 78 2.02 10.44 11.79
CA VAL A 78 2.17 11.14 10.51
C VAL A 78 3.28 10.45 9.73
N ALA A 79 3.01 10.14 8.47
CA ALA A 79 4.01 9.58 7.58
C ALA A 79 4.94 10.66 7.02
N ASP A 80 6.19 10.31 6.75
CA ASP A 80 7.16 11.18 6.07
C ASP A 80 6.88 11.33 4.56
N SER A 81 6.09 10.43 3.99
CA SER A 81 5.82 10.31 2.56
C SER A 81 4.47 9.66 2.29
N LEU A 82 3.96 9.84 1.07
CA LEU A 82 2.75 9.19 0.58
C LEU A 82 3.11 7.90 -0.17
N TRP A 83 2.20 6.93 -0.14
CA TRP A 83 2.32 5.63 -0.82
C TRP A 83 1.05 5.32 -1.62
N ARG A 84 1.12 4.29 -2.46
CA ARG A 84 0.00 3.80 -3.25
C ARG A 84 -0.45 2.45 -2.73
N LEU A 85 -1.77 2.25 -2.67
CA LEU A 85 -2.34 0.92 -2.46
C LEU A 85 -2.72 0.29 -3.81
N PRO A 86 -2.73 -1.05 -3.91
CA PRO A 86 -3.37 -1.74 -5.01
C PRO A 86 -4.81 -1.24 -5.20
N LEU A 87 -5.31 -1.22 -6.44
CA LEU A 87 -6.65 -0.70 -6.74
C LEU A 87 -7.73 -1.47 -5.99
N GLU A 88 -7.57 -2.80 -5.91
CA GLU A 88 -8.44 -3.71 -5.18
C GLU A 88 -8.56 -3.34 -3.70
N ASP A 89 -7.50 -2.85 -3.07
CA ASP A 89 -7.46 -2.48 -1.66
C ASP A 89 -7.96 -1.03 -1.46
N SER A 90 -7.48 -0.10 -2.29
CA SER A 90 -7.82 1.33 -2.18
C SER A 90 -9.33 1.62 -2.38
N LEU A 91 -10.04 0.72 -3.06
CA LEU A 91 -11.48 0.83 -3.37
C LEU A 91 -12.32 -0.31 -2.74
N ALA A 92 -11.71 -1.13 -1.87
CA ALA A 92 -12.37 -2.26 -1.23
C ALA A 92 -13.55 -1.87 -0.34
N LYS A 93 -14.41 -2.85 -0.04
CA LYS A 93 -15.26 -2.80 1.16
C LYS A 93 -14.46 -3.33 2.34
N VAL A 94 -14.30 -2.52 3.38
CA VAL A 94 -13.44 -2.83 4.52
C VAL A 94 -14.19 -2.71 5.85
N GLN A 95 -13.74 -3.47 6.83
CA GLN A 95 -14.07 -3.26 8.23
C GLN A 95 -12.81 -2.82 8.96
N LEU A 96 -12.94 -1.77 9.77
CA LEU A 96 -11.85 -1.30 10.61
C LEU A 96 -11.72 -2.19 11.86
N PRO A 97 -10.48 -2.42 12.36
CA PRO A 97 -10.28 -3.14 13.61
C PRO A 97 -11.00 -2.45 14.77
N LEU A 98 -11.40 -3.23 15.78
CA LEU A 98 -12.04 -2.70 17.00
C LEU A 98 -11.18 -1.64 17.71
N SER A 99 -9.85 -1.77 17.64
CA SER A 99 -8.91 -0.78 18.20
C SER A 99 -8.98 0.59 17.52
N VAL A 100 -9.44 0.64 16.27
CA VAL A 100 -9.54 1.86 15.46
C VAL A 100 -10.97 2.41 15.49
N ASN A 101 -11.97 1.56 15.28
CA ASN A 101 -13.39 1.96 15.27
C ASN A 101 -14.16 1.35 16.44
N TRP A 102 -13.81 1.77 17.66
CA TRP A 102 -14.42 1.27 18.89
C TRP A 102 -15.86 1.76 19.12
N SER A 103 -16.24 2.90 18.52
CA SER A 103 -17.56 3.51 18.71
C SER A 103 -18.67 2.90 17.85
N ASP A 104 -18.30 2.26 16.73
CA ASP A 104 -19.25 1.67 15.77
C ASP A 104 -18.64 0.39 15.15
N PRO A 105 -18.33 -0.63 15.99
CA PRO A 105 -17.57 -1.79 15.57
C PRO A 105 -18.35 -2.63 14.54
N GLY A 106 -17.62 -3.23 13.59
CA GLY A 106 -18.22 -4.07 12.53
C GLY A 106 -18.85 -3.28 11.38
N ARG A 107 -18.85 -1.95 11.43
CA ARG A 107 -19.28 -1.12 10.30
C ARG A 107 -18.42 -1.40 9.06
N ASN A 108 -19.11 -1.64 7.95
CA ASN A 108 -18.49 -1.74 6.63
C ASN A 108 -18.36 -0.34 6.02
N PHE A 109 -17.17 -0.04 5.48
CA PHE A 109 -16.90 1.14 4.67
C PHE A 109 -16.65 0.69 3.24
N ASN A 110 -17.43 1.20 2.28
CA ASN A 110 -17.16 1.03 0.87
C ASN A 110 -16.20 2.13 0.39
N LEU A 111 -14.90 1.83 0.25
CA LEU A 111 -13.89 2.84 -0.10
C LEU A 111 -14.02 3.35 -1.54
N SER A 112 -14.77 2.66 -2.42
CA SER A 112 -15.13 3.20 -3.73
C SER A 112 -16.06 4.41 -3.64
N GLU A 113 -16.84 4.53 -2.57
CA GLU A 113 -17.74 5.66 -2.35
C GLU A 113 -17.02 6.80 -1.62
N ARG A 114 -16.84 7.95 -2.29
CA ARG A 114 -16.07 9.10 -1.79
C ARG A 114 -16.43 9.51 -0.36
N ARG A 115 -17.72 9.59 -0.03
CA ARG A 115 -18.20 9.97 1.33
C ARG A 115 -17.82 8.92 2.38
N GLN A 116 -17.95 7.64 2.06
CA GLN A 116 -17.56 6.57 2.98
C GLN A 116 -16.05 6.50 3.14
N ARG A 117 -15.28 6.72 2.06
CA ARG A 117 -13.81 6.81 2.09
C ARG A 117 -13.33 7.98 2.96
N SER A 118 -13.91 9.17 2.79
CA SER A 118 -13.65 10.34 3.64
C SER A 118 -13.82 9.99 5.12
N ARG A 119 -14.97 9.38 5.46
CA ARG A 119 -15.25 9.00 6.85
C ARG A 119 -14.28 7.95 7.39
N CYS A 120 -13.94 6.95 6.57
CA CYS A 120 -12.94 5.94 6.93
C CYS A 120 -11.58 6.59 7.21
N TYR A 121 -11.11 7.47 6.33
CA TYR A 121 -9.81 8.13 6.44
C TYR A 121 -9.74 9.04 7.67
N GLU A 122 -10.80 9.78 7.97
CA GLU A 122 -10.89 10.57 9.21
C GLU A 122 -10.67 9.71 10.46
N ILE A 123 -11.34 8.55 10.53
CA ILE A 123 -11.23 7.63 11.67
C ILE A 123 -9.81 7.05 11.73
N VAL A 124 -9.30 6.53 10.61
CA VAL A 124 -7.99 5.88 10.55
C VAL A 124 -6.85 6.86 10.87
N LEU A 125 -6.88 8.08 10.34
CA LEU A 125 -5.84 9.07 10.61
C LEU A 125 -5.84 9.52 12.08
N ARG A 126 -7.02 9.62 12.70
CA ARG A 126 -7.16 10.05 14.10
C ARG A 126 -6.82 8.97 15.11
N GLU A 127 -7.29 7.75 14.87
CA GLU A 127 -7.31 6.69 15.88
C GLU A 127 -6.36 5.53 15.54
N GLY A 128 -5.88 5.44 14.30
CA GLY A 128 -5.06 4.33 13.80
C GLY A 128 -3.59 4.39 14.22
N MET A 129 -2.99 3.22 14.35
CA MET A 129 -1.54 3.03 14.44
C MET A 129 -0.91 3.09 13.03
N PRO A 130 0.42 3.23 12.89
CA PRO A 130 1.09 3.26 11.60
C PRO A 130 0.67 2.15 10.62
N ARG A 131 0.51 0.93 11.14
CA ARG A 131 0.05 -0.22 10.35
C ARG A 131 -1.37 -0.02 9.81
N ASP A 132 -2.29 0.52 10.61
CA ASP A 132 -3.66 0.76 10.18
C ASP A 132 -3.70 1.84 9.10
N ILE A 133 -2.97 2.93 9.30
CA ILE A 133 -2.87 4.02 8.32
C ILE A 133 -2.31 3.48 7.00
N ALA A 134 -1.18 2.76 7.05
CA ALA A 134 -0.57 2.15 5.88
C ALA A 134 -1.47 1.13 5.17
N THR A 135 -2.39 0.48 5.88
CA THR A 135 -3.30 -0.53 5.31
C THR A 135 -4.49 0.11 4.59
N TYR A 136 -5.05 1.19 5.12
CA TYR A 136 -6.34 1.70 4.65
C TYR A 136 -6.25 3.02 3.85
N VAL A 137 -5.16 3.77 3.97
CA VAL A 137 -5.02 5.08 3.33
C VAL A 137 -4.18 4.95 2.08
N ASP A 138 -4.72 5.39 0.94
CA ASP A 138 -3.99 5.59 -0.31
C ASP A 138 -3.62 7.07 -0.46
N GLY A 139 -2.37 7.33 -0.84
CA GLY A 139 -1.81 8.67 -0.88
C GLY A 139 -2.49 9.64 -1.86
N ALA A 140 -2.84 9.20 -3.07
CA ALA A 140 -3.49 10.15 -4.00
C ALA A 140 -4.98 10.30 -3.70
N LEU A 141 -5.66 9.26 -3.19
CA LEU A 141 -7.03 9.41 -2.71
C LEU A 141 -7.10 10.29 -1.45
N LEU A 142 -6.06 10.28 -0.62
CA LEU A 142 -5.93 11.19 0.52
C LEU A 142 -5.79 12.65 0.03
N VAL A 143 -4.92 12.90 -0.95
CA VAL A 143 -4.75 14.23 -1.56
C VAL A 143 -6.07 14.72 -2.16
N ASP A 144 -6.73 13.87 -2.96
CA ASP A 144 -8.03 14.14 -3.58
C ASP A 144 -9.12 14.48 -2.55
N LEU A 145 -9.10 13.86 -1.38
CA LEU A 145 -10.05 14.10 -0.29
C LEU A 145 -9.67 15.24 0.65
N TRP A 146 -8.43 15.74 0.58
CA TRP A 146 -7.80 16.44 1.71
C TRP A 146 -8.58 17.67 2.20
N ASP A 147 -9.15 18.43 1.27
CA ASP A 147 -9.91 19.64 1.59
C ASP A 147 -11.23 19.35 2.30
N ASP A 148 -11.84 18.20 1.98
CA ASP A 148 -13.13 17.74 2.52
C ASP A 148 -13.00 17.08 3.90
N LEU A 149 -11.80 16.63 4.30
CA LEU A 149 -11.62 15.89 5.55
C LEU A 149 -11.79 16.77 6.80
N VAL A 150 -12.59 16.27 7.76
CA VAL A 150 -12.79 16.92 9.06
C VAL A 150 -11.80 16.35 10.09
N LEU A 151 -10.63 16.98 10.18
CA LEU A 151 -9.53 16.55 11.04
C LEU A 151 -9.21 17.57 12.14
N PRO A 152 -8.70 17.14 13.32
CA PRO A 152 -8.16 18.05 14.32
C PRO A 152 -7.08 18.96 13.73
N ARG A 153 -7.06 20.24 14.11
CA ARG A 153 -6.18 21.26 13.53
C ARG A 153 -4.71 20.86 13.52
N GLU A 154 -4.23 20.28 14.63
CA GLU A 154 -2.83 19.82 14.73
C GLU A 154 -2.55 18.67 13.77
N LEU A 155 -3.42 17.67 13.69
CA LEU A 155 -3.28 16.56 12.74
C LEU A 155 -3.26 17.05 11.30
N ARG A 156 -4.19 17.94 10.94
CA ARG A 156 -4.26 18.54 9.61
C ARG A 156 -2.96 19.30 9.29
N ARG A 157 -2.47 20.13 10.20
CA ARG A 157 -1.22 20.88 10.01
C ARG A 157 -0.04 19.95 9.73
N GLU A 158 0.13 18.90 10.54
CA GLU A 158 1.28 18.02 10.44
C GLU A 158 1.26 17.17 9.17
N TRP A 159 0.10 16.66 8.75
CA TRP A 159 -0.06 15.90 7.49
C TRP A 159 0.02 16.78 6.25
N SER A 160 -0.41 18.05 6.31
CA SER A 160 -0.28 18.99 5.19
C SER A 160 1.19 19.16 4.75
N LEU A 161 2.15 19.01 5.66
CA LEU A 161 3.58 19.04 5.30
C LEU A 161 3.94 17.88 4.37
N THR A 162 3.50 16.66 4.71
CA THR A 162 3.71 15.46 3.89
C THR A 162 3.04 15.59 2.53
N LEU A 163 1.79 16.08 2.49
CA LEU A 163 1.06 16.27 1.22
C LEU A 163 1.72 17.33 0.34
N THR A 164 2.12 18.46 0.92
CA THR A 164 2.78 19.55 0.16
C THR A 164 4.12 19.07 -0.40
N ALA A 165 4.93 18.36 0.39
CA ALA A 165 6.19 17.79 -0.07
C ALA A 165 6.01 16.80 -1.23
N ALA A 166 4.97 15.94 -1.16
CA ALA A 166 4.67 14.98 -2.20
C ALA A 166 4.21 15.62 -3.52
N LEU A 167 3.55 16.79 -3.47
CA LEU A 167 3.06 17.50 -4.66
C LEU A 167 4.06 18.49 -5.26
N SER A 168 5.17 18.74 -4.58
CA SER A 168 6.22 19.68 -5.04
C SER A 168 7.33 19.00 -5.85
N THR A 169 7.18 17.71 -6.16
CA THR A 169 8.14 16.90 -6.94
C THR A 169 7.63 16.69 -8.36
#